data_AF-A0A953V1Q8-F1
#
_entry.id   AF-A0A953V1Q8-F1
#
_cell.length_a   1.000
_cell.length_b   1.000
_cell.length_c   1.000
_cell.angle_alpha   90.00
_cell.angle_beta   90.00
_cell.angle_gamma   90.00
#
_symmetry.space_group_name_H-M   'P 1'
#
loop_
_entity.id
_entity.type
_entity.pdbx_description
1 polymer ?
#
loop_
_entity_poly.entity_id
_entity_poly.type
_entity_poly.pdbx_seq_one_letter_code
_entity_poly.pdbx_strand_id
1 'polypeptide(L)'
;METTKRVWVAATLDTKSDEANYVCTLLEAAGVPVALADLSTSGSSVPAATRLHFSPEDIAAYHPQSRSAVFTGDRGTAIAAMSDAFERFVRSRDDIGGMLGLGGSGGTALITRAMRALPSGVPKLMVSTMASGNVAAYVGACDITMVYSVTDMTGLNRISRRVLGNAAHAVAGMMLHSVPEASAERPAIGLTMFGVTTACVQQISRLLADRFDCIVFHATGTGGQSMEKLLEDSYLGGVLDITTTEVCDHLFGGVLACTDDRFGAVARTQTPYVGSCGALDMVNFGAPETVPERYRGRKFYQHNPQITLMRTTAEENIRQARWIAERLNQCEGEVRFLLPTGGVSALDAPGKPFWDSAADAALFETLIAELKQTSRRKLRQIPHHINDPQFAQAAAKEFLAIAQTNTALRK
;
A
#
# COMPACT_ATOMS: atom_id res chain seq x y z
N MET A 1 -17.84 22.48 -15.25
CA MET A 1 -17.37 23.41 -14.20
C MET A 1 -16.43 22.62 -13.33
N GLU A 2 -15.22 23.12 -13.09
CA GLU A 2 -14.24 22.43 -12.27
C GLU A 2 -14.69 22.47 -10.81
N THR A 3 -14.81 21.30 -10.16
CA THR A 3 -15.25 21.21 -8.77
C THR A 3 -14.20 21.89 -7.88
N THR A 4 -14.61 22.92 -7.11
CA THR A 4 -13.71 23.60 -6.18
C THR A 4 -13.12 22.63 -5.18
N LYS A 5 -11.79 22.47 -5.19
CA LYS A 5 -11.05 21.64 -4.24
C LYS A 5 -11.02 22.30 -2.85
N ARG A 6 -11.25 21.51 -1.80
CA ARG A 6 -11.33 21.96 -0.40
C ARG A 6 -10.38 21.19 0.49
N VAL A 7 -9.93 21.81 1.59
CA VAL A 7 -9.39 21.06 2.72
C VAL A 7 -10.54 20.52 3.54
N TRP A 8 -10.57 19.20 3.70
CA TRP A 8 -11.50 18.53 4.60
C TRP A 8 -10.88 18.45 5.99
N VAL A 9 -11.50 19.11 6.97
CA VAL A 9 -11.16 18.96 8.38
C VAL A 9 -12.02 17.84 8.95
N ALA A 10 -11.38 16.79 9.44
CA ALA A 10 -12.05 15.56 9.88
C ALA A 10 -11.78 15.33 11.38
N ALA A 11 -12.84 15.26 12.20
CA ALA A 11 -12.73 15.07 13.64
C ALA A 11 -14.04 14.54 14.25
N THR A 12 -13.98 14.03 15.48
CA THR A 12 -15.16 13.72 16.31
C THR A 12 -15.60 14.99 17.05
N LEU A 13 -16.59 15.73 16.54
CA LEU A 13 -16.91 17.08 17.02
C LEU A 13 -17.59 17.11 18.41
N ASP A 14 -18.27 16.04 18.79
CA ASP A 14 -18.79 15.81 20.16
C ASP A 14 -17.72 15.97 21.25
N THR A 15 -16.44 15.77 20.91
CA THR A 15 -15.31 15.94 21.82
C THR A 15 -14.26 16.96 21.38
N LYS A 16 -14.25 17.36 20.09
CA LYS A 16 -13.16 18.17 19.49
C LYS A 16 -13.67 19.31 18.61
N SER A 17 -14.87 19.81 18.88
CA SER A 17 -15.47 20.90 18.10
C SER A 17 -14.63 22.18 18.16
N ASP A 18 -14.09 22.54 19.32
CA ASP A 18 -13.26 23.74 19.47
C ASP A 18 -11.97 23.66 18.64
N GLU A 19 -11.27 22.53 18.68
CA GLU A 19 -10.04 22.29 17.93
C GLU A 19 -10.29 22.30 16.42
N ALA A 20 -11.36 21.63 15.98
CA ALA A 20 -11.74 21.59 14.57
C ALA A 20 -12.12 22.98 14.05
N ASN A 21 -12.94 23.73 14.80
CA ASN A 21 -13.32 25.10 14.44
C ASN A 21 -12.11 26.04 14.38
N TYR A 22 -11.16 25.88 15.30
CA TYR A 22 -9.93 26.68 15.31
C TYR A 22 -9.09 26.45 14.05
N VAL A 23 -8.88 25.20 13.62
CA VAL A 23 -8.12 24.94 12.38
C VAL A 23 -8.89 25.38 11.14
N CYS A 24 -10.21 25.19 11.09
CA CYS A 24 -11.04 25.69 9.98
C CYS A 24 -10.88 27.21 9.81
N THR A 25 -10.96 27.96 10.91
CA THR A 25 -10.83 29.43 10.88
C THR A 25 -9.47 29.86 10.33
N LEU A 26 -8.38 29.16 10.68
CA LEU A 26 -7.04 29.47 10.18
C LEU A 26 -6.90 29.15 8.69
N LEU A 27 -7.47 28.03 8.22
CA LEU A 27 -7.48 27.65 6.81
C LEU A 27 -8.29 28.65 5.96
N GLU A 28 -9.47 29.05 6.45
CA GLU A 28 -10.32 30.06 5.82
C GLU A 28 -9.58 31.42 5.74
N ALA A 29 -8.90 31.82 6.82
CA ALA A 29 -8.08 33.04 6.84
C ALA A 29 -6.87 32.99 5.89
N ALA A 30 -6.36 31.79 5.61
CA ALA A 30 -5.31 31.56 4.60
C ALA A 30 -5.86 31.52 3.15
N GLY A 31 -7.16 31.73 2.96
CA GLY A 31 -7.79 31.72 1.63
C GLY A 31 -8.09 30.33 1.07
N VAL A 32 -8.06 29.29 1.90
CA VAL A 32 -8.31 27.91 1.47
C VAL A 32 -9.79 27.55 1.72
N PRO A 33 -10.53 27.05 0.72
CA PRO A 33 -11.88 26.54 0.92
C PRO A 33 -11.89 25.33 1.88
N VAL A 34 -12.80 25.33 2.85
CA VAL A 34 -12.88 24.28 3.89
C VAL A 34 -14.21 23.54 3.85
N ALA A 35 -14.16 22.23 4.09
CA ALA A 35 -15.30 21.41 4.47
C ALA A 35 -15.03 20.74 5.83
N LEU A 36 -16.04 20.64 6.68
CA LEU A 36 -15.94 19.99 7.99
C LEU A 36 -16.66 18.64 7.96
N ALA A 37 -15.98 17.58 8.32
CA ALA A 37 -16.52 16.23 8.44
C ALA A 37 -16.59 15.81 9.92
N ASP A 38 -17.81 15.65 10.42
CA ASP A 38 -18.08 15.21 11.79
C ASP A 38 -18.20 13.69 11.87
N LEU A 39 -17.29 13.07 12.62
CA LEU A 39 -17.17 11.63 12.77
C LEU A 39 -17.65 11.15 14.14
N SER A 40 -18.39 11.99 14.86
CA SER A 40 -18.94 11.63 16.17
C SER A 40 -19.89 10.45 16.11
N THR A 41 -19.73 9.53 17.07
CA THR A 41 -20.52 8.29 17.14
C THR A 41 -21.53 8.29 18.29
N SER A 42 -21.58 9.36 19.09
CA SER A 42 -22.46 9.49 20.26
C SER A 42 -23.88 9.96 19.91
N GLY A 43 -24.19 10.21 18.64
CA GLY A 43 -25.51 10.67 18.18
C GLY A 43 -25.81 12.15 18.47
N SER A 44 -24.87 12.89 19.05
CA SER A 44 -24.98 14.34 19.24
C SER A 44 -24.34 15.06 18.06
N SER A 45 -25.13 15.80 17.29
CA SER A 45 -24.59 16.70 16.26
C SER A 45 -24.29 18.07 16.87
N VAL A 46 -23.10 18.60 16.62
CA VAL A 46 -22.78 19.98 16.96
C VAL A 46 -23.21 20.87 15.78
N PRO A 47 -24.03 21.92 15.99
CA PRO A 47 -24.39 22.84 14.92
C PRO A 47 -23.13 23.49 14.34
N ALA A 48 -22.87 23.28 13.05
CA ALA A 48 -21.78 23.98 12.37
C ALA A 48 -22.27 25.33 11.83
N ALA A 49 -21.62 26.42 12.25
CA ALA A 49 -21.85 27.74 11.70
C ALA A 49 -21.41 27.82 10.23
N THR A 50 -22.24 28.41 9.34
CA THR A 50 -22.02 28.93 7.96
C THR A 50 -21.13 28.18 6.93
N ARG A 51 -20.39 27.13 7.30
CA ARG A 51 -19.47 26.39 6.45
C ARG A 51 -20.08 25.09 5.96
N LEU A 52 -19.52 24.53 4.89
CA LEU A 52 -19.92 23.22 4.40
C LEU A 52 -19.60 22.17 5.47
N HIS A 53 -20.63 21.51 5.98
CA HIS A 53 -20.55 20.56 7.08
C HIS A 53 -21.24 19.26 6.70
N PHE A 54 -20.53 18.15 6.87
CA PHE A 54 -21.06 16.80 6.73
C PHE A 54 -21.26 16.23 8.12
N SER A 55 -22.52 15.99 8.47
CA SER A 55 -22.90 15.45 9.77
C SER A 55 -22.52 13.97 9.91
N PRO A 56 -22.51 13.41 11.13
CA PRO A 56 -22.29 11.99 11.31
C PRO A 56 -23.29 11.13 10.53
N GLU A 57 -24.53 11.59 10.39
CA GLU A 57 -25.60 10.91 9.66
C GLU A 57 -25.41 10.91 8.14
N ASP A 58 -24.82 11.97 7.59
CA ASP A 58 -24.46 12.06 6.17
C ASP A 58 -23.38 11.02 5.84
N ILE A 59 -22.38 10.90 6.72
CA ILE A 59 -21.26 9.99 6.56
C ILE A 59 -21.70 8.55 6.82
N ALA A 60 -22.43 8.29 7.91
CA ALA A 60 -22.95 6.96 8.26
C ALA A 60 -23.86 6.37 7.18
N ALA A 61 -24.48 7.21 6.34
CA ALA A 61 -25.29 6.76 5.21
C ALA A 61 -24.51 5.94 4.17
N TYR A 62 -23.17 6.07 4.14
CA TYR A 62 -22.29 5.34 3.22
C TYR A 62 -21.85 3.98 3.76
N HIS A 63 -22.29 3.61 4.97
CA HIS A 63 -22.04 2.27 5.49
C HIS A 63 -22.85 1.21 4.72
N PRO A 64 -22.27 0.06 4.34
CA PRO A 64 -22.94 -0.93 3.48
C PRO A 64 -24.24 -1.51 4.04
N GLN A 65 -24.30 -1.69 5.36
CA GLN A 65 -25.45 -2.28 6.03
C GLN A 65 -26.56 -1.25 6.24
N SER A 66 -26.23 -0.12 6.88
CA SER A 66 -27.08 1.08 7.05
C SER A 66 -26.42 2.01 8.09
N ARG A 67 -27.02 3.18 8.31
CA ARG A 67 -26.65 4.13 9.38
C ARG A 67 -26.63 3.51 10.78
N SER A 68 -27.53 2.57 11.08
CA SER A 68 -27.65 1.99 12.43
C SER A 68 -26.44 1.14 12.83
N ALA A 69 -25.65 0.68 11.87
CA ALA A 69 -24.40 -0.03 12.13
C ALA A 69 -23.33 0.88 12.77
N VAL A 70 -23.46 2.20 12.62
CA VAL A 70 -22.53 3.18 13.21
C VAL A 70 -22.95 3.56 14.63
N PHE A 71 -24.24 3.69 14.90
CA PHE A 71 -24.76 4.18 16.18
C PHE A 71 -25.17 3.03 17.11
N THR A 72 -24.23 2.14 17.41
CA THR A 72 -24.47 0.90 18.20
C THR A 72 -24.49 1.13 19.72
N GLY A 73 -24.01 2.28 20.19
CA GLY A 73 -23.81 2.58 21.62
C GLY A 73 -22.53 1.98 22.21
N ASP A 74 -21.87 1.03 21.53
CA ASP A 74 -20.54 0.54 21.88
C ASP A 74 -19.46 1.29 21.08
N ARG A 75 -18.49 1.86 21.80
CA ARG A 75 -17.47 2.73 21.20
C ARG A 75 -16.60 2.00 20.16
N GLY A 76 -16.24 0.75 20.40
CA GLY A 76 -15.34 0.00 19.52
C GLY A 76 -15.99 -0.28 18.17
N THR A 77 -17.18 -0.87 18.21
CA THR A 77 -17.98 -1.19 17.02
C THR A 77 -18.40 0.06 16.25
N ALA A 78 -18.81 1.12 16.96
CA ALA A 78 -19.19 2.39 16.35
C ALA A 78 -18.03 3.07 15.60
N ILE A 79 -16.83 3.10 16.19
CA ILE A 79 -15.63 3.66 15.53
C ILE A 79 -15.27 2.87 14.27
N ALA A 80 -15.32 1.53 14.34
CA ALA A 80 -15.00 0.68 13.21
C ALA A 80 -15.99 0.88 12.05
N ALA A 81 -17.29 0.92 12.35
CA ALA A 81 -18.33 1.17 11.36
C ALA A 81 -18.25 2.60 10.78
N MET A 82 -18.07 3.63 11.61
CA MET A 82 -17.87 5.00 11.13
C MET A 82 -16.64 5.11 10.23
N SER A 83 -15.57 4.36 10.53
CA SER A 83 -14.36 4.33 9.71
C SER A 83 -14.61 3.75 8.32
N ASP A 84 -15.38 2.66 8.19
CA ASP A 84 -15.77 2.11 6.87
C ASP A 84 -16.69 3.08 6.11
N ALA A 85 -17.67 3.66 6.81
CA ALA A 85 -18.57 4.65 6.24
C ALA A 85 -17.81 5.89 5.72
N PHE A 86 -16.87 6.40 6.50
CA PHE A 86 -16.07 7.58 6.14
C PHE A 86 -15.12 7.30 4.97
N GLU A 87 -14.49 6.13 4.92
CA GLU A 87 -13.68 5.72 3.77
C GLU A 87 -14.51 5.74 2.47
N ARG A 88 -15.71 5.13 2.50
CA ARG A 88 -16.62 5.08 1.35
C ARG A 88 -17.13 6.46 0.97
N PHE A 89 -17.47 7.27 1.98
CA PHE A 89 -17.87 8.65 1.77
C PHE A 89 -16.77 9.42 1.04
N VAL A 90 -15.54 9.39 1.56
CA VAL A 90 -14.38 10.05 0.95
C VAL A 90 -14.12 9.60 -0.49
N ARG A 91 -14.24 8.30 -0.79
CA ARG A 91 -14.11 7.77 -2.16
C ARG A 91 -15.18 8.29 -3.12
N SER A 92 -16.34 8.70 -2.62
CA SER A 92 -17.42 9.26 -3.45
C SER A 92 -17.24 10.74 -3.78
N ARG A 93 -16.20 11.39 -3.23
CA ARG A 93 -15.97 12.83 -3.34
C ARG A 93 -14.87 13.14 -4.35
N ASP A 94 -15.15 14.11 -5.21
CA ASP A 94 -14.20 14.71 -6.13
C ASP A 94 -13.69 16.08 -5.64
N ASP A 95 -14.23 16.60 -4.54
CA ASP A 95 -13.95 17.95 -4.03
C ASP A 95 -12.89 18.00 -2.92
N ILE A 96 -12.29 16.85 -2.57
CA ILE A 96 -11.19 16.79 -1.60
C ILE A 96 -9.90 17.20 -2.30
N GLY A 97 -9.40 18.38 -1.94
CA GLY A 97 -8.07 18.85 -2.33
C GLY A 97 -6.99 18.43 -1.34
N GLY A 98 -7.34 18.32 -0.06
CA GLY A 98 -6.47 17.84 1.01
C GLY A 98 -7.30 17.48 2.25
N MET A 99 -6.71 16.78 3.21
CA MET A 99 -7.38 16.38 4.45
C MET A 99 -6.52 16.65 5.68
N LEU A 100 -7.12 17.30 6.68
CA LEU A 100 -6.55 17.53 8.00
C LEU A 100 -7.38 16.78 9.05
N GLY A 101 -6.82 15.71 9.60
CA GLY A 101 -7.43 14.91 10.65
C GLY A 101 -6.97 15.30 12.05
N LEU A 102 -7.89 15.34 13.01
CA LEU A 102 -7.59 15.59 14.43
C LEU A 102 -8.12 14.44 15.29
N GLY A 103 -7.27 13.76 16.06
CA GLY A 103 -7.76 12.65 16.88
C GLY A 103 -6.76 12.02 17.84
N GLY A 104 -7.27 11.51 18.96
CA GLY A 104 -6.53 10.56 19.80
C GLY A 104 -6.37 9.21 19.10
N SER A 105 -6.08 8.14 19.82
CA SER A 105 -5.92 6.79 19.23
C SER A 105 -7.10 6.37 18.33
N GLY A 106 -8.32 6.47 18.83
CA GLY A 106 -9.54 6.10 18.09
C GLY A 106 -9.80 6.98 16.86
N GLY A 107 -9.69 8.31 17.01
CA GLY A 107 -9.89 9.24 15.87
C GLY A 107 -8.80 9.09 14.80
N THR A 108 -7.56 8.84 15.21
CA THR A 108 -6.44 8.55 14.29
C THR A 108 -6.72 7.29 13.48
N ALA A 109 -7.11 6.19 14.14
CA ALA A 109 -7.45 4.95 13.44
C ALA A 109 -8.60 5.14 12.44
N LEU A 110 -9.64 5.88 12.85
CA LEU A 110 -10.83 6.14 12.04
C LEU A 110 -10.49 6.98 10.80
N ILE A 111 -9.84 8.12 10.98
CA ILE A 111 -9.57 9.11 9.92
C ILE A 111 -8.51 8.61 8.95
N THR A 112 -7.42 8.03 9.46
CA THR A 112 -6.30 7.61 8.60
C THR A 112 -6.68 6.48 7.65
N ARG A 113 -7.69 5.65 7.99
CA ARG A 113 -8.28 4.70 7.04
C ARG A 113 -8.82 5.41 5.80
N ALA A 114 -9.58 6.47 5.96
CA ALA A 114 -10.12 7.25 4.85
C ALA A 114 -9.02 8.05 4.12
N MET A 115 -8.02 8.55 4.83
CA MET A 115 -6.86 9.20 4.21
C MET A 115 -6.12 8.26 3.25
N ARG A 116 -5.94 6.98 3.61
CA ARG A 116 -5.28 5.99 2.75
C ARG A 116 -6.05 5.69 1.46
N ALA A 117 -7.36 5.95 1.44
CA ALA A 117 -8.16 5.80 0.23
C ALA A 117 -7.98 6.96 -0.77
N LEU A 118 -7.45 8.11 -0.33
CA LEU A 118 -7.17 9.23 -1.22
C LEU A 118 -5.96 8.94 -2.13
N PRO A 119 -5.89 9.54 -3.33
CA PRO A 119 -4.73 9.41 -4.21
C PRO A 119 -3.44 9.90 -3.57
N SER A 120 -2.32 9.26 -3.91
CA SER A 120 -0.97 9.71 -3.57
C SER A 120 -0.71 11.12 -4.12
N GLY A 121 -0.02 11.96 -3.35
CA GLY A 121 0.22 13.37 -3.66
C GLY A 121 -0.86 14.32 -3.15
N VAL A 122 -2.09 13.87 -2.90
CA VAL A 122 -3.10 14.68 -2.20
C VAL A 122 -2.60 14.98 -0.77
N PRO A 123 -2.55 16.24 -0.31
CA PRO A 123 -2.11 16.56 1.05
C PRO A 123 -2.94 15.84 2.13
N LYS A 124 -2.29 15.03 2.96
CA LYS A 124 -2.90 14.27 4.06
C LYS A 124 -2.12 14.52 5.35
N LEU A 125 -2.67 15.30 6.28
CA LEU A 125 -2.06 15.58 7.58
C LEU A 125 -2.93 15.06 8.71
N MET A 126 -2.34 14.29 9.63
CA MET A 126 -3.02 13.76 10.82
C MET A 126 -2.35 14.29 12.09
N VAL A 127 -3.04 15.16 12.82
CA VAL A 127 -2.62 15.59 14.17
C VAL A 127 -3.08 14.54 15.18
N SER A 128 -2.13 13.83 15.78
CA SER A 128 -2.40 12.65 16.59
C SER A 128 -1.61 12.62 17.89
N THR A 129 -2.26 12.15 18.97
CA THR A 129 -1.56 11.80 20.23
C THR A 129 -0.70 10.55 20.08
N MET A 130 -0.89 9.76 19.01
CA MET A 130 -0.16 8.52 18.74
C MET A 130 1.02 8.70 17.77
N ALA A 131 1.27 9.92 17.27
CA ALA A 131 2.30 10.15 16.25
C ALA A 131 3.73 9.89 16.75
N SER A 132 3.99 10.05 18.04
CA SER A 132 5.28 9.73 18.67
C SER A 132 5.33 8.26 19.12
N GLY A 133 5.09 7.33 18.19
CA GLY A 133 5.04 5.90 18.45
C GLY A 133 5.08 5.08 17.16
N ASN A 134 4.63 3.81 17.22
CA ASN A 134 4.46 3.01 16.01
C ASN A 134 3.23 3.49 15.23
N VAL A 135 3.47 4.12 14.08
CA VAL A 135 2.41 4.68 13.22
C VAL A 135 2.18 3.86 11.94
N ALA A 136 2.81 2.69 11.79
CA ALA A 136 2.76 1.91 10.56
C ALA A 136 1.32 1.56 10.14
N ALA A 137 0.46 1.18 11.09
CA ALA A 137 -0.95 0.87 10.81
C ALA A 137 -1.81 2.10 10.46
N TYR A 138 -1.35 3.31 10.79
CA TYR A 138 -2.03 4.56 10.46
C TYR A 138 -1.59 5.06 9.08
N VAL A 139 -0.29 5.07 8.79
CA VAL A 139 0.24 5.57 7.53
C VAL A 139 0.02 4.56 6.39
N GLY A 140 0.24 3.27 6.66
CA GLY A 140 0.18 2.21 5.66
C GLY A 140 1.17 2.46 4.52
N ALA A 141 0.72 2.22 3.29
CA ALA A 141 1.49 2.43 2.06
C ALA A 141 1.23 3.79 1.40
N CYS A 142 0.87 4.80 2.20
CA CYS A 142 0.48 6.13 1.73
C CYS A 142 1.38 7.22 2.31
N ASP A 143 1.31 8.40 1.72
CA ASP A 143 2.03 9.62 2.03
C ASP A 143 1.34 10.47 3.13
N ILE A 144 0.86 9.82 4.20
CA ILE A 144 0.23 10.52 5.35
C ILE A 144 1.31 11.15 6.23
N THR A 145 1.22 12.46 6.43
CA THR A 145 2.08 13.19 7.37
C THR A 145 1.49 13.14 8.77
N MET A 146 2.21 12.53 9.71
CA MET A 146 1.83 12.46 11.13
C MET A 146 2.40 13.66 11.90
N VAL A 147 1.52 14.45 12.52
CA VAL A 147 1.90 15.57 13.38
C VAL A 147 1.61 15.20 14.84
N TYR A 148 2.63 15.20 15.69
CA TYR A 148 2.43 14.89 17.11
C TYR A 148 1.74 16.05 17.84
N SER A 149 0.63 15.73 18.52
CA SER A 149 -0.17 16.74 19.23
C SER A 149 0.53 17.32 20.47
N VAL A 150 1.59 16.65 20.97
CA VAL A 150 2.35 16.95 22.19
C VAL A 150 1.56 16.80 23.49
N THR A 151 0.39 17.42 23.57
CA THR A 151 -0.57 17.23 24.67
C THR A 151 -1.75 16.42 24.18
N ASP A 152 -2.54 15.90 25.13
CA ASP A 152 -3.86 15.39 24.79
C ASP A 152 -4.74 16.47 24.15
N MET A 153 -5.71 16.06 23.33
CA MET A 153 -6.65 16.95 22.64
C MET A 153 -7.94 17.05 23.43
N THR A 154 -7.83 17.78 24.54
CA THR A 154 -8.92 18.08 25.48
C THR A 154 -8.99 19.60 25.64
N GLY A 155 -9.49 20.28 24.62
CA GLY A 155 -9.62 21.72 24.56
C GLY A 155 -8.39 22.48 24.05
N LEU A 156 -8.62 23.74 23.69
CA LEU A 156 -7.58 24.63 23.20
C LEU A 156 -6.76 25.24 24.34
N ASN A 157 -5.46 24.97 24.34
CA ASN A 157 -4.48 25.54 25.26
C ASN A 157 -3.32 26.17 24.48
N ARG A 158 -2.38 26.81 25.17
CA ARG A 158 -1.23 27.51 24.55
C ARG A 158 -0.36 26.62 23.65
N ILE A 159 -0.29 25.32 23.94
CA ILE A 159 0.45 24.33 23.16
C ILE A 159 -0.41 23.84 21.99
N SER A 160 -1.63 23.37 22.24
CA SER A 160 -2.49 22.84 21.18
C SER A 160 -2.81 23.88 20.10
N ARG A 161 -3.00 25.17 20.46
CA ARG A 161 -3.16 26.26 19.47
C ARG A 161 -1.97 26.40 18.52
N ARG A 162 -0.74 26.22 19.01
CA ARG A 162 0.48 26.31 18.18
C ARG A 162 0.60 25.09 17.28
N VAL A 163 0.41 23.89 17.82
CA VAL A 163 0.51 22.65 17.05
C VAL A 163 -0.56 22.57 15.97
N LEU A 164 -1.83 22.82 16.33
CA LEU A 164 -2.95 22.86 15.39
C LEU A 164 -2.79 23.96 14.35
N GLY A 165 -2.30 25.13 14.75
CA GLY A 165 -2.04 26.23 13.83
C GLY A 165 -0.94 25.91 12.82
N ASN A 166 0.15 25.26 13.26
CA ASN A 166 1.19 24.78 12.35
C ASN A 166 0.65 23.75 11.37
N ALA A 167 -0.18 22.80 11.83
CA ALA A 167 -0.79 21.81 10.96
C ALA A 167 -1.74 22.43 9.92
N ALA A 168 -2.55 23.41 10.33
CA ALA A 168 -3.43 24.16 9.43
C ALA A 168 -2.63 24.90 8.35
N HIS A 169 -1.58 25.64 8.72
CA HIS A 169 -0.75 26.34 7.75
C HIS A 169 0.05 25.39 6.86
N ALA A 170 0.49 24.24 7.38
CA ALA A 170 1.19 23.24 6.58
C ALA A 170 0.30 22.68 5.47
N VAL A 171 -0.93 22.24 5.79
CA VAL A 171 -1.85 21.73 4.76
C VAL A 171 -2.31 22.85 3.81
N ALA A 172 -2.47 24.09 4.30
CA ALA A 172 -2.75 25.24 3.44
C ALA A 172 -1.61 25.49 2.44
N GLY A 173 -0.35 25.45 2.89
CA GLY A 173 0.81 25.59 2.01
C GLY A 173 0.86 24.50 0.94
N MET A 174 0.62 23.24 1.33
CA MET A 174 0.55 22.12 0.37
C MET A 174 -0.59 22.27 -0.65
N MET A 175 -1.69 22.94 -0.27
CA MET A 175 -2.83 23.19 -1.15
C MET A 175 -2.62 24.37 -2.10
N LEU A 176 -1.94 25.42 -1.64
CA LEU A 176 -1.77 26.67 -2.38
C LEU A 176 -0.55 26.66 -3.30
N HIS A 177 0.39 25.74 -3.09
CA HIS A 177 1.64 25.67 -3.85
C HIS A 177 1.76 24.36 -4.61
N SER A 178 1.82 24.45 -5.93
CA SER A 178 2.07 23.31 -6.81
C SER A 178 3.53 22.86 -6.73
N VAL A 179 3.76 21.55 -6.70
CA VAL A 179 5.09 20.99 -6.95
C VAL A 179 5.36 21.10 -8.45
N PRO A 180 6.49 21.69 -8.89
CA PRO A 180 6.82 21.74 -10.31
C PRO A 180 6.91 20.34 -10.91
N GLU A 181 6.18 20.08 -11.99
CA GLU A 181 6.35 18.85 -12.78
C GLU A 181 7.76 18.84 -13.37
N ALA A 182 8.49 17.73 -13.26
CA ALA A 182 9.78 17.61 -13.93
C ALA A 182 9.53 17.54 -15.45
N SER A 183 10.33 18.28 -16.22
CA SER A 183 10.19 18.32 -17.68
C SER A 183 10.53 16.95 -18.29
N ALA A 184 9.59 16.38 -19.04
CA ALA A 184 9.75 15.14 -19.81
C ALA A 184 10.13 13.90 -18.97
N GLU A 185 9.30 13.56 -17.97
CA GLU A 185 9.43 12.28 -17.28
C GLU A 185 9.07 11.12 -18.21
N ARG A 186 9.97 10.12 -18.25
CA ARG A 186 9.67 8.83 -18.86
C ARG A 186 8.53 8.18 -18.09
N PRO A 187 7.66 7.37 -18.73
CA PRO A 187 6.64 6.65 -18.00
C PRO A 187 7.24 5.81 -16.87
N ALA A 188 6.68 5.90 -15.67
CA ALA A 188 7.19 5.17 -14.51
C ALA A 188 6.68 3.73 -14.48
N ILE A 189 7.56 2.82 -14.06
CA ILE A 189 7.28 1.40 -13.86
C ILE A 189 7.77 0.94 -12.49
N GLY A 190 7.03 0.04 -11.85
CA GLY A 190 7.40 -0.51 -10.55
C GLY A 190 8.15 -1.83 -10.66
N LEU A 191 9.18 -2.03 -9.83
CA LEU A 191 9.92 -3.30 -9.76
C LEU A 191 10.05 -3.77 -8.31
N THR A 192 9.67 -5.00 -8.00
CA THR A 192 9.89 -5.59 -6.67
C THR A 192 11.25 -6.27 -6.57
N MET A 193 11.94 -6.05 -5.45
CA MET A 193 13.31 -6.49 -5.22
C MET A 193 13.51 -7.02 -3.80
N PHE A 194 14.44 -7.95 -3.64
CA PHE A 194 14.99 -8.34 -2.35
C PHE A 194 16.50 -8.51 -2.48
N GLY A 195 17.23 -8.54 -1.35
CA GLY A 195 18.70 -8.65 -1.37
C GLY A 195 19.20 -9.78 -2.27
N VAL A 196 18.52 -10.92 -2.22
CA VAL A 196 18.81 -12.15 -2.99
C VAL A 196 18.35 -12.13 -4.46
N THR A 197 17.63 -11.10 -4.90
CA THR A 197 17.21 -10.88 -6.30
C THR A 197 17.73 -9.56 -6.90
N THR A 198 18.56 -8.83 -6.14
CA THR A 198 19.11 -7.51 -6.52
C THR A 198 19.77 -7.53 -7.91
N ALA A 199 20.54 -8.58 -8.22
CA ALA A 199 21.25 -8.68 -9.50
C ALA A 199 20.28 -8.67 -10.70
N CYS A 200 19.20 -9.46 -10.61
CA CYS A 200 18.14 -9.48 -11.60
C CYS A 200 17.49 -8.10 -11.79
N VAL A 201 17.02 -7.50 -10.69
CA VAL A 201 16.25 -6.24 -10.73
C VAL A 201 17.11 -5.07 -11.21
N GLN A 202 18.36 -4.98 -10.77
CA GLN A 202 19.28 -3.94 -11.27
C GLN A 202 19.53 -4.07 -12.77
N GLN A 203 19.64 -5.30 -13.27
CA GLN A 203 19.84 -5.51 -14.70
C GLN A 203 18.58 -5.15 -15.50
N ILE A 204 17.39 -5.55 -15.05
CA ILE A 204 16.12 -5.15 -15.67
C ILE A 204 16.00 -3.62 -15.70
N SER A 205 16.28 -2.96 -14.57
CA SER A 205 16.26 -1.50 -14.46
C SER A 205 17.18 -0.85 -15.49
N ARG A 206 18.43 -1.32 -15.64
CA ARG A 206 19.36 -0.82 -16.67
C ARG A 206 18.88 -1.06 -18.10
N LEU A 207 18.27 -2.22 -18.38
CA LEU A 207 17.75 -2.54 -19.71
C LEU A 207 16.55 -1.68 -20.11
N LEU A 208 15.85 -1.09 -19.13
CA LEU A 208 14.62 -0.32 -19.34
C LEU A 208 14.79 1.20 -19.09
N ALA A 209 15.90 1.63 -18.48
CA ALA A 209 16.14 3.01 -18.04
C ALA A 209 16.09 4.07 -19.15
N ASP A 210 16.41 3.69 -20.39
CA ASP A 210 16.33 4.63 -21.53
C ASP A 210 14.89 5.00 -21.87
N ARG A 211 13.91 4.15 -21.50
CA ARG A 211 12.50 4.25 -21.88
C ARG A 211 11.54 4.48 -20.72
N PHE A 212 11.92 4.08 -19.51
CA PHE A 212 11.05 4.14 -18.35
C PHE A 212 11.80 4.71 -17.14
N ASP A 213 11.05 5.33 -16.24
CA ASP A 213 11.54 5.59 -14.88
C ASP A 213 11.30 4.35 -14.01
N CYS A 214 12.38 3.70 -13.60
CA CYS A 214 12.33 2.40 -12.91
C CYS A 214 12.33 2.60 -11.40
N ILE A 215 11.15 2.54 -10.77
CA ILE A 215 10.98 2.70 -9.33
C ILE A 215 11.06 1.33 -8.65
N VAL A 216 12.08 1.16 -7.78
CA VAL A 216 12.34 -0.12 -7.12
C VAL A 216 11.74 -0.13 -5.71
N PHE A 217 10.98 -1.18 -5.42
CA PHE A 217 10.32 -1.42 -4.14
C PHE A 217 10.95 -2.63 -3.46
N HIS A 218 11.40 -2.45 -2.22
CA HIS A 218 11.89 -3.55 -1.40
C HIS A 218 10.72 -4.41 -0.94
N ALA A 219 10.73 -5.71 -1.23
CA ALA A 219 9.63 -6.64 -0.95
C ALA A 219 9.52 -7.00 0.54
N THR A 220 9.18 -6.02 1.37
CA THR A 220 9.11 -6.10 2.84
C THR A 220 7.68 -6.07 3.38
N GLY A 221 6.70 -6.44 2.54
CA GLY A 221 5.28 -6.31 2.80
C GLY A 221 4.77 -4.91 2.45
N THR A 222 5.37 -3.87 3.03
CA THR A 222 5.01 -2.47 2.75
C THR A 222 5.46 -2.00 1.37
N GLY A 223 6.57 -2.52 0.84
CA GLY A 223 7.03 -2.14 -0.50
C GLY A 223 6.11 -2.64 -1.60
N GLY A 224 5.65 -3.90 -1.54
CA GLY A 224 4.65 -4.40 -2.47
C GLY A 224 3.32 -3.63 -2.37
N GLN A 225 2.87 -3.29 -1.16
CA GLN A 225 1.69 -2.45 -0.96
C GLN A 225 1.86 -1.04 -1.55
N SER A 226 3.05 -0.43 -1.42
CA SER A 226 3.34 0.90 -1.97
C SER A 226 3.35 0.87 -3.50
N MET A 227 3.94 -0.17 -4.09
CA MET A 227 3.90 -0.39 -5.54
C MET A 227 2.45 -0.49 -6.04
N GLU A 228 1.63 -1.31 -5.38
CA GLU A 228 0.23 -1.48 -5.77
C GLU A 228 -0.60 -0.20 -5.59
N LYS A 229 -0.38 0.55 -4.50
CA LYS A 229 -1.02 1.84 -4.30
C LYS A 229 -0.70 2.84 -5.42
N LEU A 230 0.58 2.94 -5.81
CA LEU A 230 1.00 3.81 -6.92
C LEU A 230 0.49 3.32 -8.29
N LEU A 231 0.25 2.02 -8.44
CA LEU A 231 -0.40 1.45 -9.62
C LEU A 231 -1.88 1.86 -9.70
N GLU A 232 -2.62 1.78 -8.59
CA GLU A 232 -4.02 2.23 -8.52
C GLU A 232 -4.18 3.73 -8.76
N ASP A 233 -3.26 4.51 -8.19
CA ASP A 233 -3.23 5.96 -8.34
C ASP A 233 -2.71 6.40 -9.73
N SER A 234 -2.43 5.45 -10.63
CA SER A 234 -1.95 5.68 -12.00
C SER A 234 -0.61 6.40 -12.11
N TYR A 235 0.19 6.42 -11.03
CA TYR A 235 1.58 6.87 -11.09
C TYR A 235 2.48 5.86 -11.80
N LEU A 236 2.14 4.57 -11.75
CA LEU A 236 2.85 3.51 -12.47
C LEU A 236 2.04 3.08 -13.69
N GLY A 237 2.69 3.04 -14.86
CA GLY A 237 2.07 2.54 -16.10
C GLY A 237 2.23 1.03 -16.32
N GLY A 238 3.00 0.35 -15.47
CA GLY A 238 3.33 -1.07 -15.57
C GLY A 238 4.19 -1.54 -14.40
N VAL A 239 4.21 -2.86 -14.16
CA VAL A 239 5.03 -3.45 -13.10
C VAL A 239 5.78 -4.70 -13.55
N LEU A 240 7.02 -4.84 -13.07
CA LEU A 240 7.80 -6.07 -13.06
C LEU A 240 7.93 -6.58 -11.63
N ASP A 241 6.97 -7.40 -11.21
CA ASP A 241 6.91 -8.00 -9.87
C ASP A 241 7.79 -9.25 -9.79
N ILE A 242 9.10 -9.04 -9.89
CA ILE A 242 10.11 -10.12 -9.93
C ILE A 242 10.20 -10.86 -8.60
N THR A 243 10.03 -10.14 -7.49
CA THR A 243 10.23 -10.68 -6.14
C THR A 243 8.91 -10.72 -5.38
N THR A 244 8.29 -11.90 -5.32
CA THR A 244 6.96 -12.11 -4.72
C THR A 244 7.01 -12.75 -3.33
N THR A 245 8.18 -12.72 -2.67
CA THR A 245 8.46 -13.29 -1.34
C THR A 245 7.48 -12.89 -0.23
N GLU A 246 6.84 -11.72 -0.34
CA GLU A 246 5.84 -11.26 0.64
C GLU A 246 4.66 -12.24 0.79
N VAL A 247 4.39 -13.06 -0.24
CA VAL A 247 3.39 -14.14 -0.21
C VAL A 247 3.82 -15.26 0.76
N CYS A 248 5.11 -15.60 0.83
CA CYS A 248 5.62 -16.60 1.77
C CYS A 248 5.36 -16.16 3.21
N ASP A 249 5.73 -14.92 3.52
CA ASP A 249 5.52 -14.33 4.83
C ASP A 249 4.03 -14.26 5.19
N HIS A 250 3.17 -13.89 4.24
CA HIS A 250 1.72 -13.87 4.45
C HIS A 250 1.15 -15.25 4.81
N LEU A 251 1.52 -16.29 4.06
CA LEU A 251 0.96 -17.64 4.25
C LEU A 251 1.53 -18.39 5.45
N PHE A 252 2.75 -18.04 5.88
CA PHE A 252 3.50 -18.77 6.90
C PHE A 252 3.84 -17.91 8.12
N GLY A 253 3.26 -16.71 8.23
CA GLY A 253 3.37 -15.85 9.41
C GLY A 253 4.76 -15.22 9.59
N GLY A 254 5.43 -14.90 8.48
CA GLY A 254 6.64 -14.09 8.49
C GLY A 254 6.34 -12.62 8.77
N VAL A 255 7.40 -11.85 9.03
CA VAL A 255 7.32 -10.45 9.49
C VAL A 255 7.21 -9.42 8.35
N LEU A 256 7.47 -9.84 7.12
CA LEU A 256 7.46 -9.02 5.89
C LEU A 256 6.29 -9.39 4.97
N ALA A 257 5.15 -9.73 5.57
CA ALA A 257 3.97 -10.24 4.88
C ALA A 257 3.26 -9.18 4.03
N CYS A 258 2.76 -9.61 2.86
CA CYS A 258 1.75 -8.85 2.15
C CYS A 258 0.37 -8.97 2.83
N THR A 259 -0.59 -8.17 2.37
CA THR A 259 -1.99 -8.26 2.77
C THR A 259 -2.75 -9.30 1.95
N ASP A 260 -3.96 -9.65 2.39
CA ASP A 260 -4.90 -10.45 1.62
C ASP A 260 -5.24 -9.84 0.24
N ASP A 261 -4.97 -8.56 -0.03
CA ASP A 261 -5.24 -7.95 -1.34
C ASP A 261 -4.06 -7.97 -2.31
N ARG A 262 -2.94 -8.67 -2.01
CA ARG A 262 -1.76 -8.71 -2.91
C ARG A 262 -2.16 -9.18 -4.32
N PHE A 263 -1.64 -8.47 -5.34
CA PHE A 263 -2.01 -8.51 -6.76
C PHE A 263 -3.38 -7.91 -7.12
N GLY A 264 -4.15 -7.44 -6.15
CA GLY A 264 -5.48 -6.88 -6.34
C GLY A 264 -5.46 -5.61 -7.19
N ALA A 265 -4.46 -4.75 -7.01
CA ALA A 265 -4.32 -3.55 -7.83
C ALA A 265 -4.09 -3.89 -9.31
N VAL A 266 -3.35 -4.98 -9.59
CA VAL A 266 -3.13 -5.46 -10.96
C VAL A 266 -4.45 -5.94 -11.58
N ALA A 267 -5.27 -6.66 -10.83
CA ALA A 267 -6.58 -7.12 -11.29
C ALA A 267 -7.53 -5.95 -11.58
N ARG A 268 -7.56 -4.94 -10.70
CA ARG A 268 -8.44 -3.76 -10.81
C ARG A 268 -8.02 -2.82 -11.94
N THR A 269 -6.72 -2.54 -12.06
CA THR A 269 -6.20 -1.59 -13.05
C THR A 269 -5.98 -2.19 -14.44
N GLN A 270 -5.80 -3.52 -14.51
CA GLN A 270 -5.48 -4.27 -15.74
C GLN A 270 -4.20 -3.79 -16.44
N THR A 271 -3.34 -3.08 -15.72
CA THR A 271 -2.08 -2.52 -16.20
C THR A 271 -1.08 -3.65 -16.53
N PRO A 272 -0.21 -3.49 -17.54
CA PRO A 272 0.77 -4.51 -17.92
C PRO A 272 1.60 -5.02 -16.72
N TYR A 273 1.59 -6.33 -16.53
CA TYR A 273 2.24 -7.02 -15.42
C TYR A 273 3.16 -8.14 -15.89
N VAL A 274 4.41 -8.11 -15.43
CA VAL A 274 5.35 -9.23 -15.54
C VAL A 274 5.75 -9.69 -14.14
N GLY A 275 5.34 -10.89 -13.73
CA GLY A 275 5.66 -11.45 -12.42
C GLY A 275 6.66 -12.59 -12.47
N SER A 276 7.30 -12.90 -11.34
CA SER A 276 8.13 -14.09 -11.17
C SER A 276 8.08 -14.65 -9.74
N CYS A 277 8.90 -15.67 -9.47
CA CYS A 277 8.96 -16.43 -8.23
C CYS A 277 10.07 -15.96 -7.28
N GLY A 278 10.62 -14.75 -7.47
CA GLY A 278 11.81 -14.32 -6.75
C GLY A 278 11.66 -14.38 -5.24
N ALA A 279 12.66 -14.99 -4.59
CA ALA A 279 12.73 -15.19 -3.14
C ALA A 279 11.53 -15.95 -2.53
N LEU A 280 10.79 -16.74 -3.32
CA LEU A 280 9.74 -17.62 -2.82
C LEU A 280 10.27 -18.86 -2.06
N ASP A 281 11.60 -18.95 -1.90
CA ASP A 281 12.31 -19.95 -1.12
C ASP A 281 12.44 -19.60 0.36
N MET A 282 11.98 -18.43 0.81
CA MET A 282 12.22 -17.96 2.18
C MET A 282 11.01 -17.29 2.85
N VAL A 283 10.84 -17.56 4.14
CA VAL A 283 9.98 -16.81 5.06
C VAL A 283 10.86 -16.00 5.99
N ASN A 284 10.53 -14.73 6.21
CA ASN A 284 11.35 -13.82 7.00
C ASN A 284 10.85 -13.76 8.44
N PHE A 285 11.78 -13.93 9.38
CA PHE A 285 11.57 -13.70 10.82
C PHE A 285 12.58 -12.70 11.36
N GLY A 286 12.34 -12.26 12.59
CA GLY A 286 13.29 -11.42 13.32
C GLY A 286 14.52 -12.20 13.78
N ALA A 287 15.07 -11.82 14.93
CA ALA A 287 16.17 -12.52 15.56
C ALA A 287 15.82 -14.02 15.79
N PRO A 288 16.79 -14.95 15.77
CA PRO A 288 16.53 -16.38 15.83
C PRO A 288 15.60 -16.83 16.97
N GLU A 289 15.69 -16.19 18.13
CA GLU A 289 14.87 -16.43 19.32
C GLU A 289 13.40 -16.01 19.15
N THR A 290 13.09 -15.18 18.15
CA THR A 290 11.71 -14.73 17.85
C THR A 290 10.98 -15.67 16.89
N VAL A 291 11.68 -16.64 16.29
CA VAL A 291 11.08 -17.59 15.37
C VAL A 291 10.04 -18.44 16.13
N PRO A 292 8.79 -18.53 15.63
CA PRO A 292 7.75 -19.29 16.30
C PRO A 292 8.12 -20.76 16.53
N GLU A 293 7.82 -21.27 17.71
CA GLU A 293 8.13 -22.64 18.16
C GLU A 293 7.67 -23.74 17.20
N ARG A 294 6.55 -23.52 16.51
CA ARG A 294 6.01 -24.44 15.48
C ARG A 294 6.97 -24.68 14.30
N TYR A 295 7.98 -23.82 14.11
CA TYR A 295 9.01 -23.95 13.11
C TYR A 295 10.32 -24.55 13.65
N ARG A 296 10.31 -25.11 14.86
CA ARG A 296 11.47 -25.84 15.39
C ARG A 296 11.92 -26.92 14.40
N GLY A 297 13.24 -27.01 14.18
CA GLY A 297 13.85 -28.00 13.29
C GLY A 297 13.79 -27.66 11.80
N ARG A 298 13.23 -26.50 11.44
CA ARG A 298 13.29 -25.99 10.06
C ARG A 298 14.71 -25.53 9.70
N LYS A 299 14.96 -25.41 8.40
CA LYS A 299 16.25 -24.96 7.86
C LYS A 299 16.29 -23.44 7.89
N PHE A 300 17.14 -22.89 8.75
CA PHE A 300 17.32 -21.45 8.91
C PHE A 300 18.63 -20.96 8.29
N TYR A 301 18.61 -19.71 7.84
CA TYR A 301 19.79 -18.95 7.46
C TYR A 301 19.78 -17.64 8.23
N GLN A 302 20.79 -17.42 9.07
CA GLN A 302 20.94 -16.17 9.80
C GLN A 302 21.53 -15.12 8.87
N HIS A 303 20.69 -14.22 8.37
CA HIS A 303 21.12 -13.18 7.45
C HIS A 303 21.92 -12.11 8.19
N ASN A 304 21.44 -11.70 9.36
CA ASN A 304 22.12 -10.80 10.29
C ASN A 304 21.57 -11.02 11.72
N PRO A 305 22.07 -10.34 12.76
CA PRO A 305 21.58 -10.53 14.13
C PRO A 305 20.08 -10.27 14.34
N GLN A 306 19.42 -9.53 13.45
CA GLN A 306 18.02 -9.13 13.55
C GLN A 306 17.10 -9.87 12.58
N ILE A 307 17.63 -10.63 11.60
CA ILE A 307 16.86 -11.24 10.52
C ILE A 307 17.28 -12.70 10.34
N THR A 308 16.29 -13.58 10.42
CA THR A 308 16.42 -15.02 10.18
C THR A 308 15.53 -15.42 9.02
N LEU A 309 16.11 -16.07 8.02
CA LEU A 309 15.37 -16.61 6.88
C LEU A 309 15.08 -18.09 7.15
N MET A 310 13.86 -18.53 6.88
CA MET A 310 13.46 -19.94 6.97
C MET A 310 13.16 -20.48 5.56
N ARG A 311 13.84 -21.57 5.15
CA ARG A 311 13.61 -22.19 3.84
C ARG A 311 12.21 -22.80 3.75
N THR A 312 11.44 -22.42 2.74
CA THR A 312 10.13 -23.00 2.43
C THR A 312 10.25 -24.46 1.97
N THR A 313 9.28 -25.30 2.33
CA THR A 313 9.21 -26.72 1.91
C THR A 313 8.47 -26.88 0.57
N ALA A 314 8.54 -28.07 -0.05
CA ALA A 314 7.74 -28.38 -1.23
C ALA A 314 6.22 -28.21 -1.00
N GLU A 315 5.70 -28.59 0.17
CA GLU A 315 4.28 -28.41 0.51
C GLU A 315 3.90 -26.92 0.60
N GLU A 316 4.76 -26.11 1.23
CA GLU A 316 4.58 -24.66 1.30
C GLU A 316 4.66 -24.02 -0.10
N ASN A 317 5.55 -24.54 -0.96
CA ASN A 317 5.69 -24.12 -2.36
C ASN A 317 4.44 -24.42 -3.21
N ILE A 318 3.75 -25.54 -2.97
CA ILE A 318 2.45 -25.83 -3.59
C ILE A 318 1.39 -24.83 -3.12
N ARG A 319 1.37 -24.50 -1.83
CA ARG A 319 0.38 -23.56 -1.26
C ARG A 319 0.56 -22.15 -1.81
N GLN A 320 1.79 -21.64 -1.86
CA GLN A 320 2.06 -20.32 -2.44
C GLN A 320 1.82 -20.29 -3.95
N ALA A 321 2.14 -21.36 -4.68
CA ALA A 321 1.83 -21.50 -6.11
C ALA A 321 0.32 -21.36 -6.40
N ARG A 322 -0.51 -22.10 -5.65
CA ARG A 322 -1.97 -22.03 -5.76
C ARG A 322 -2.49 -20.64 -5.44
N TRP A 323 -1.99 -20.02 -4.36
CA TRP A 323 -2.39 -18.68 -3.96
C TRP A 323 -2.07 -17.64 -5.04
N ILE A 324 -0.85 -17.65 -5.57
CA ILE A 324 -0.44 -16.75 -6.67
C ILE A 324 -1.28 -17.00 -7.92
N ALA A 325 -1.46 -18.26 -8.32
CA ALA A 325 -2.27 -18.61 -9.48
C ALA A 325 -3.72 -18.15 -9.34
N GLU A 326 -4.34 -18.33 -8.17
CA GLU A 326 -5.70 -17.88 -7.88
C GLU A 326 -5.85 -16.37 -8.09
N ARG A 327 -4.91 -15.56 -7.61
CA ARG A 327 -4.95 -14.09 -7.78
C ARG A 327 -4.69 -13.66 -9.21
N LEU A 328 -3.67 -14.22 -9.85
CA LEU A 328 -3.38 -13.90 -11.26
C LEU A 328 -4.48 -14.36 -12.21
N ASN A 329 -5.25 -15.38 -11.82
CA ASN A 329 -6.44 -15.81 -12.56
C ASN A 329 -7.58 -14.78 -12.55
N GLN A 330 -7.58 -13.85 -11.60
CA GLN A 330 -8.53 -12.72 -11.54
C GLN A 330 -8.05 -11.51 -12.35
N CYS A 331 -6.81 -11.53 -12.83
CA CYS A 331 -6.24 -10.46 -13.65
C CYS A 331 -6.60 -10.67 -15.13
N GLU A 332 -7.41 -9.77 -15.68
CA GLU A 332 -7.88 -9.83 -17.07
C GLU A 332 -7.02 -9.03 -18.07
N GLY A 333 -6.08 -8.21 -17.55
CA GLY A 333 -5.12 -7.43 -18.33
C GLY A 333 -3.99 -8.27 -18.95
N GLU A 334 -2.98 -7.59 -19.51
CA GLU A 334 -1.78 -8.26 -20.00
C GLU A 334 -0.90 -8.74 -18.84
N VAL A 335 -0.77 -10.07 -18.72
CA VAL A 335 -0.01 -10.74 -17.67
C VAL A 335 1.00 -11.68 -18.30
N ARG A 336 2.27 -11.57 -17.88
CA ARG A 336 3.31 -12.58 -18.12
C ARG A 336 3.82 -13.05 -16.77
N PHE A 337 3.89 -14.37 -16.58
CA PHE A 337 4.47 -14.95 -15.38
C PHE A 337 5.66 -15.84 -15.76
N LEU A 338 6.84 -15.51 -15.25
CA LEU A 338 8.10 -16.11 -15.67
C LEU A 338 8.64 -17.02 -14.58
N LEU A 339 8.86 -18.29 -14.90
CA LEU A 339 9.45 -19.28 -14.00
C LEU A 339 10.96 -19.37 -14.26
N PRO A 340 11.82 -18.98 -13.30
CA PRO A 340 13.28 -19.13 -13.43
C PRO A 340 13.68 -20.56 -13.06
N THR A 341 13.75 -21.46 -14.05
CA THR A 341 13.92 -22.90 -13.76
C THR A 341 15.32 -23.27 -13.22
N GLY A 342 16.24 -22.30 -13.14
CA GLY A 342 17.56 -22.48 -12.52
C GLY A 342 17.63 -22.14 -11.04
N GLY A 343 16.54 -21.67 -10.43
CA GLY A 343 16.43 -21.30 -9.02
C GLY A 343 15.88 -19.89 -8.81
N VAL A 344 15.29 -19.65 -7.63
CA VAL A 344 14.47 -18.45 -7.36
C VAL A 344 15.17 -17.37 -6.52
N SER A 345 16.39 -17.61 -6.03
CA SER A 345 17.13 -16.63 -5.21
C SER A 345 18.63 -16.91 -5.19
N ALA A 346 19.45 -15.93 -4.79
CA ALA A 346 20.88 -16.16 -4.59
C ALA A 346 21.24 -17.25 -3.56
N LEU A 347 20.30 -17.64 -2.68
CA LEU A 347 20.45 -18.75 -1.75
C LEU A 347 19.94 -20.08 -2.31
N ASP A 348 19.14 -20.04 -3.37
CA ASP A 348 18.52 -21.17 -4.04
C ASP A 348 19.18 -21.41 -5.41
N ALA A 349 20.40 -21.93 -5.34
CA ALA A 349 21.19 -22.34 -6.50
C ALA A 349 22.11 -23.50 -6.10
N PRO A 350 22.59 -24.35 -7.03
CA PRO A 350 23.44 -25.50 -6.70
C PRO A 350 24.58 -25.17 -5.72
N GLY A 351 24.63 -25.89 -4.60
CA GLY A 351 25.63 -25.70 -3.54
C GLY A 351 25.35 -24.54 -2.57
N LYS A 352 24.22 -23.83 -2.71
CA LYS A 352 23.82 -22.74 -1.81
C LYS A 352 22.92 -23.23 -0.67
N PRO A 353 22.81 -22.46 0.44
CA PRO A 353 22.12 -22.92 1.63
C PRO A 353 20.67 -23.29 1.42
N PHE A 354 19.93 -22.65 0.52
CA PHE A 354 18.51 -22.89 0.29
C PHE A 354 18.24 -23.70 -0.99
N TRP A 355 19.26 -24.25 -1.65
CA TRP A 355 19.04 -25.12 -2.81
C TRP A 355 18.14 -26.31 -2.46
N ASP A 356 16.99 -26.40 -3.13
CA ASP A 356 16.05 -27.51 -3.03
C ASP A 356 15.25 -27.66 -4.33
N SER A 357 15.79 -28.45 -5.26
CA SER A 357 15.16 -28.68 -6.55
C SER A 357 13.78 -29.33 -6.47
N ALA A 358 13.47 -30.05 -5.37
CA ALA A 358 12.14 -30.64 -5.19
C ALA A 358 11.11 -29.58 -4.79
N ALA A 359 11.50 -28.62 -3.96
CA ALA A 359 10.65 -27.47 -3.63
C ALA A 359 10.38 -26.60 -4.87
N ASP A 360 11.40 -26.35 -5.69
CA ASP A 360 11.26 -25.55 -6.91
C ASP A 360 10.39 -26.26 -7.96
N ALA A 361 10.58 -27.57 -8.14
CA ALA A 361 9.72 -28.37 -9.01
C ALA A 361 8.25 -28.31 -8.55
N ALA A 362 8.01 -28.47 -7.25
CA ALA A 362 6.66 -28.39 -6.68
C ALA A 362 6.00 -27.02 -6.91
N LEU A 363 6.76 -25.93 -6.78
CA LEU A 363 6.31 -24.57 -7.09
C LEU A 363 5.93 -24.43 -8.57
N PHE A 364 6.84 -24.82 -9.48
CA PHE A 364 6.69 -24.61 -10.91
C PHE A 364 5.61 -25.49 -11.52
N GLU A 365 5.57 -26.78 -11.19
CA GLU A 365 4.54 -27.70 -11.67
C GLU A 365 3.14 -27.26 -11.23
N THR A 366 3.01 -26.80 -9.99
CA THR A 366 1.73 -26.28 -9.49
C THR A 366 1.32 -25.00 -10.22
N LEU A 367 2.23 -24.04 -10.43
CA LEU A 367 1.92 -22.82 -11.20
C LEU A 367 1.53 -23.13 -12.65
N ILE A 368 2.20 -24.11 -13.29
CA ILE A 368 1.87 -24.56 -14.65
C ILE A 368 0.45 -25.15 -14.69
N ALA A 369 0.06 -25.94 -13.68
CA ALA A 369 -1.25 -26.57 -13.61
C ALA A 369 -2.38 -25.58 -13.29
N GLU A 370 -2.14 -24.64 -12.37
CA GLU A 370 -3.19 -23.81 -11.77
C GLU A 370 -3.38 -22.45 -12.45
N LEU A 371 -2.35 -21.93 -13.13
CA LEU A 371 -2.47 -20.65 -13.85
C LEU A 371 -3.21 -20.86 -15.18
N LYS A 372 -4.43 -20.32 -15.26
CA LYS A 372 -5.28 -20.40 -16.46
C LYS A 372 -4.69 -19.51 -17.56
N GLN A 373 -4.03 -20.10 -18.54
CA GLN A 373 -3.45 -19.33 -19.66
C GLN A 373 -4.53 -18.83 -20.62
N THR A 374 -4.39 -17.59 -21.09
CA THR A 374 -5.28 -16.93 -22.08
C THR A 374 -4.43 -16.25 -23.15
N SER A 375 -5.07 -15.55 -24.10
CA SER A 375 -4.34 -14.71 -25.07
C SER A 375 -3.53 -13.59 -24.40
N ARG A 376 -4.00 -13.08 -23.25
CA ARG A 376 -3.39 -11.97 -22.50
C ARG A 376 -2.62 -12.41 -21.26
N ARG A 377 -2.88 -13.60 -20.72
CA ARG A 377 -2.19 -14.15 -19.54
C ARG A 377 -1.38 -15.38 -19.93
N LYS A 378 -0.05 -15.30 -19.87
CA LYS A 378 0.84 -16.38 -20.31
C LYS A 378 1.87 -16.72 -19.25
N LEU A 379 2.12 -18.01 -19.09
CA LEU A 379 3.23 -18.54 -18.31
C LEU A 379 4.40 -18.84 -19.23
N ARG A 380 5.62 -18.54 -18.79
CA ARG A 380 6.85 -18.81 -19.52
C ARG A 380 7.88 -19.46 -18.59
N GLN A 381 8.40 -20.60 -19.00
CA GLN A 381 9.56 -21.21 -18.38
C GLN A 381 10.81 -20.59 -19.00
N ILE A 382 11.67 -20.02 -18.18
CA ILE A 382 12.93 -19.41 -18.60
C ILE A 382 14.05 -20.30 -18.06
N PRO A 383 14.87 -20.94 -18.93
CA PRO A 383 15.84 -21.97 -18.55
C PRO A 383 17.11 -21.40 -17.90
N HIS A 384 16.92 -20.51 -16.94
CA HIS A 384 17.96 -19.74 -16.26
C HIS A 384 17.59 -19.52 -14.80
N HIS A 385 18.62 -19.32 -13.98
CA HIS A 385 18.44 -18.88 -12.60
C HIS A 385 17.95 -17.42 -12.58
N ILE A 386 17.18 -17.02 -11.57
CA ILE A 386 16.55 -15.68 -11.56
C ILE A 386 17.56 -14.53 -11.71
N ASN A 387 18.76 -14.69 -11.16
CA ASN A 387 19.83 -13.70 -11.20
C ASN A 387 20.76 -13.82 -12.43
N ASP A 388 20.49 -14.75 -13.34
CA ASP A 388 21.24 -14.83 -14.58
C ASP A 388 20.86 -13.67 -15.51
N PRO A 389 21.81 -13.08 -16.25
CA PRO A 389 21.54 -12.00 -17.18
C PRO A 389 20.45 -12.29 -18.22
N GLN A 390 20.35 -13.55 -18.64
CA GLN A 390 19.39 -14.03 -19.62
C GLN A 390 17.95 -13.99 -19.08
N PHE A 391 17.77 -14.23 -17.78
CA PHE A 391 16.46 -14.10 -17.14
C PHE A 391 16.00 -12.63 -17.13
N ALA A 392 16.88 -11.71 -16.73
CA ALA A 392 16.60 -10.27 -16.76
C ALA A 392 16.27 -9.76 -18.17
N GLN A 393 16.99 -10.23 -19.19
CA GLN A 393 16.70 -9.93 -20.60
C GLN A 393 15.33 -10.45 -21.02
N ALA A 394 14.95 -11.67 -20.63
CA ALA A 394 13.64 -12.25 -20.91
C ALA A 394 12.53 -11.44 -20.24
N ALA A 395 12.70 -11.05 -18.98
CA ALA A 395 11.74 -10.23 -18.24
C ALA A 395 11.52 -8.86 -18.89
N ALA A 396 12.59 -8.16 -19.23
CA ALA A 396 12.50 -6.88 -19.94
C ALA A 396 11.82 -7.04 -21.30
N LYS A 397 12.17 -8.08 -22.07
CA LYS A 397 11.55 -8.35 -23.38
C LYS A 397 10.05 -8.62 -23.27
N GLU A 398 9.63 -9.47 -22.34
CA GLU A 398 8.22 -9.77 -22.10
C GLU A 398 7.45 -8.53 -21.67
N PHE A 399 8.03 -7.69 -20.80
CA PHE A 399 7.43 -6.41 -20.41
C PHE A 399 7.26 -5.48 -21.60
N LEU A 400 8.31 -5.27 -22.39
CA LEU A 400 8.25 -4.42 -23.58
C LEU A 400 7.20 -4.88 -24.59
N ALA A 401 6.97 -6.19 -24.72
CA ALA A 401 5.97 -6.75 -25.61
C ALA A 401 4.53 -6.40 -25.17
N ILE A 402 4.27 -6.34 -23.87
CA ILE A 402 2.93 -6.02 -23.33
C ILE A 402 2.75 -4.54 -23.01
N ALA A 403 3.82 -3.79 -22.76
CA ALA A 403 3.78 -2.36 -22.48
C ALA A 403 3.23 -1.56 -23.68
N GLN A 404 3.47 -2.01 -24.91
CA GLN A 404 3.01 -1.36 -26.13
C GLN A 404 1.49 -1.24 -26.24
N THR A 405 0.71 -2.05 -25.52
CA THR A 405 -0.76 -1.98 -25.54
C THR A 405 -1.30 -0.86 -24.64
N ASN A 406 -0.51 -0.38 -23.68
CA ASN A 406 -0.92 0.66 -22.74
C ASN A 406 -0.51 2.06 -23.21
N THR A 407 -1.50 2.94 -23.40
CA THR A 407 -1.27 4.33 -23.83
C THR A 407 -0.46 5.14 -22.82
N ALA A 408 -0.51 4.81 -21.52
CA ALA A 408 0.31 5.47 -20.50
C ALA A 408 1.83 5.23 -20.68
N LEU A 409 2.20 4.14 -21.36
CA LEU A 409 3.60 3.71 -21.57
C LEU A 409 4.14 4.03 -22.99
N ARG A 410 3.37 4.74 -23.84
CA ARG A 410 3.72 4.98 -25.26
C ARG A 410 4.51 6.25 -25.53
N LYS A 411 4.79 7.09 -24.53
CA LYS A 411 5.49 8.37 -24.71
C LYS A 411 6.99 8.18 -24.88
#